data_AF-E4TNK5-F1
#
_entry.id   AF-E4TNK5-F1
#
_cell.length_a   1.000
_cell.length_b   1.000
_cell.length_c   1.000
_cell.angle_alpha   90.00
_cell.angle_beta   90.00
_cell.angle_gamma   90.00
#
_symmetry.space_group_name_H-M   'P 1'
#
loop_
_entity.id
_entity.type
_entity.pdbx_description
1 polymer ?
#
loop_
_entity_poly.entity_id
_entity_poly.type
_entity_poly.pdbx_seq_one_letter_code
_entity_poly.pdbx_strand_id
1 'polypeptide(L)'
;MDYQKELITVSQKLIPDFEITQEQSFNKQSFIEKLSPYISHLLDTDFQQLVQIMYRIDVSEKEFALTLQPGNEKIPEKLAEMIYDRLCLKARIRAEYKAK
;
A
#
# COMPACT_ATOMS: atom_id res chain seq x y z
N MET A 1 1.27 20.52 2.70
CA MET A 1 -0.02 19.89 2.32
C MET A 1 -0.05 19.44 0.85
N ASP A 2 1.08 19.06 0.23
CA ASP A 2 1.12 18.73 -1.22
C ASP A 2 1.39 17.24 -1.51
N TYR A 3 1.79 16.45 -0.50
CA TYR A 3 2.14 15.04 -0.69
C TYR A 3 0.91 14.13 -0.96
N GLN A 4 -0.31 14.58 -0.66
CA GLN A 4 -1.52 13.76 -0.84
C GLN A 4 -1.86 13.55 -2.34
N LYS A 5 -1.59 14.55 -3.19
CA LYS A 5 -1.68 14.36 -4.65
C LYS A 5 -0.66 13.35 -5.16
N GLU A 6 0.56 13.39 -4.59
CA GLU A 6 1.58 12.39 -4.88
C GLU A 6 1.17 11.01 -4.35
N LEU A 7 0.46 10.90 -3.24
CA LEU A 7 0.00 9.62 -2.68
C LEU A 7 -0.93 8.88 -3.66
N ILE A 8 -1.94 9.56 -4.21
CA ILE A 8 -2.84 8.99 -5.22
C ILE A 8 -2.07 8.60 -6.49
N THR A 9 -1.18 9.49 -6.93
CA THR A 9 -0.36 9.24 -8.13
C THR A 9 0.54 8.01 -7.96
N VAL A 10 1.14 7.85 -6.79
CA VAL A 10 2.04 6.74 -6.49
C VAL A 10 1.25 5.45 -6.26
N SER A 11 0.08 5.50 -5.61
CA SER A 11 -0.77 4.32 -5.41
C SER A 11 -1.25 3.74 -6.74
N GLN A 12 -1.78 4.58 -7.64
CA GLN A 12 -2.25 4.16 -8.97
C GLN A 12 -1.13 3.60 -9.85
N LYS A 13 0.11 4.09 -9.68
CA LYS A 13 1.26 3.59 -10.44
C LYS A 13 1.81 2.27 -9.92
N LEU A 14 1.80 2.06 -8.61
CA LEU A 14 2.48 0.94 -7.98
C LEU A 14 1.55 -0.24 -7.70
N ILE A 15 0.24 0.01 -7.61
CA ILE A 15 -0.78 -1.01 -7.38
C ILE A 15 -1.71 -1.04 -8.61
N PRO A 16 -1.56 -2.04 -9.50
CA PRO A 16 -2.45 -2.22 -10.64
C PRO A 16 -3.91 -2.34 -10.16
N ASP A 17 -4.85 -1.78 -10.92
CA ASP A 17 -6.29 -1.91 -10.69
C ASP A 17 -6.82 -1.37 -9.34
N PHE A 18 -5.97 -0.67 -8.58
CA PHE A 18 -6.36 -0.03 -7.33
C PHE A 18 -6.66 1.46 -7.53
N GLU A 19 -7.95 1.77 -7.61
CA GLU A 19 -8.45 3.14 -7.64
C GLU A 19 -8.84 3.61 -6.24
N ILE A 20 -8.33 4.78 -5.87
CA ILE A 20 -8.63 5.43 -4.60
C ILE A 20 -9.01 6.89 -4.82
N THR A 21 -10.05 7.34 -4.12
CA THR A 21 -10.46 8.75 -4.18
C THR A 21 -9.56 9.62 -3.31
N GLN A 22 -9.64 10.94 -3.53
CA GLN A 22 -8.90 11.89 -2.72
C GLN A 22 -9.30 11.79 -1.24
N GLU A 23 -10.60 11.68 -0.95
CA GLU A 23 -11.15 11.49 0.40
C GLU A 23 -10.57 10.27 1.10
N GLN A 24 -10.52 9.14 0.40
CA GLN A 24 -9.97 7.89 0.93
C GLN A 24 -8.46 7.96 1.15
N SER A 25 -7.73 8.75 0.35
CA SER A 25 -6.29 8.95 0.51
C SER A 25 -5.90 9.81 1.73
N PHE A 26 -6.82 10.64 2.23
CA PHE A 26 -6.55 11.51 3.39
C PHE A 26 -6.62 10.76 4.73
N ASN A 27 -7.30 9.62 4.76
CA ASN A 27 -7.52 8.83 5.97
C ASN A 27 -6.87 7.45 5.83
N LYS A 28 -5.85 7.19 6.67
CA LYS A 28 -5.16 5.89 6.73
C LYS A 28 -6.14 4.73 6.89
N GLN A 29 -7.13 4.86 7.77
CA GLN A 29 -8.12 3.82 8.02
C GLN A 29 -8.97 3.53 6.78
N SER A 30 -9.47 4.57 6.11
CA SER A 30 -10.26 4.41 4.88
C SER A 30 -9.43 3.81 3.73
N PHE A 31 -8.15 4.16 3.65
CA PHE A 31 -7.22 3.55 2.70
C PHE A 31 -7.07 2.04 2.97
N ILE A 32 -6.81 1.68 4.23
CA ILE A 32 -6.67 0.29 4.66
C ILE A 32 -7.96 -0.48 4.36
N GLU A 33 -9.12 0.02 4.79
CA GLU A 33 -10.42 -0.62 4.56
C GLU A 33 -10.73 -0.84 3.07
N LYS A 34 -10.26 0.05 2.20
CA LYS A 34 -10.41 -0.08 0.75
C LYS A 34 -9.43 -1.09 0.15
N LEU A 35 -8.20 -1.16 0.66
CA LEU A 35 -7.14 -2.00 0.10
C LEU A 35 -7.16 -3.43 0.66
N SER A 36 -7.53 -3.63 1.92
CA SER A 36 -7.56 -4.95 2.56
C SER A 36 -8.36 -6.01 1.79
N PRO A 37 -9.56 -5.73 1.25
CA PRO A 37 -10.30 -6.72 0.45
C PRO A 37 -9.56 -7.11 -0.83
N TYR A 38 -8.87 -6.17 -1.47
CA TYR A 38 -8.05 -6.46 -2.65
C TYR A 38 -6.84 -7.33 -2.29
N ILE A 39 -6.16 -7.03 -1.19
CA ILE A 39 -5.05 -7.86 -0.70
C ILE A 39 -5.53 -9.25 -0.29
N SER A 40 -6.68 -9.36 0.37
CA SER A 40 -7.30 -10.65 0.69
C SER A 40 -7.58 -11.46 -0.56
N HIS A 41 -8.12 -10.83 -1.60
CA HIS A 41 -8.33 -11.49 -2.88
C HIS A 41 -7.01 -12.01 -3.46
N LEU A 42 -5.96 -11.19 -3.52
CA LEU A 42 -4.66 -11.62 -4.04
C LEU A 42 -4.01 -12.73 -3.21
N LEU A 43 -4.17 -12.73 -1.88
CA LEU A 43 -3.69 -13.82 -1.03
C LEU A 43 -4.33 -15.16 -1.43
N ASP A 44 -5.61 -15.15 -1.80
CA ASP A 44 -6.38 -16.34 -2.13
C ASP A 44 -6.26 -16.76 -3.61
N THR A 45 -6.10 -15.80 -4.53
CA THR A 45 -6.22 -16.03 -5.98
C THR A 45 -4.94 -15.80 -6.77
N ASP A 46 -4.09 -14.84 -6.37
CA ASP A 46 -2.87 -14.48 -7.11
C ASP A 46 -1.77 -13.94 -6.17
N PHE A 47 -1.15 -14.86 -5.45
CA PHE A 47 -0.06 -14.54 -4.52
C PHE A 47 1.15 -13.94 -5.24
N GLN A 48 1.39 -14.30 -6.51
CA GLN A 48 2.52 -13.78 -7.27
C GLN A 48 2.33 -12.29 -7.56
N GLN A 49 1.12 -11.86 -7.91
CA GLN A 49 0.80 -10.44 -8.07
C GLN A 49 1.00 -9.66 -6.76
N LEU A 50 0.60 -10.24 -5.61
CA LEU A 50 0.84 -9.63 -4.30
C LEU A 50 2.33 -9.39 -4.03
N VAL A 51 3.16 -10.41 -4.24
CA VAL A 51 4.62 -10.33 -4.08
C VAL A 51 5.21 -9.25 -5.00
N GLN A 52 4.78 -9.18 -6.26
CA GLN A 52 5.22 -8.15 -7.19
C GLN A 52 4.87 -6.73 -6.71
N ILE A 53 3.67 -6.53 -6.15
CA ILE A 53 3.27 -5.26 -5.56
C ILE A 53 4.21 -4.91 -4.41
N MET A 54 4.46 -5.83 -3.48
CA MET A 54 5.34 -5.61 -2.33
C MET A 54 6.75 -5.16 -2.75
N TYR A 55 7.34 -5.80 -3.75
CA TYR A 55 8.65 -5.40 -4.28
C TYR A 55 8.62 -4.02 -4.93
N ARG A 56 7.57 -3.67 -5.70
CA ARG A 56 7.46 -2.36 -6.37
C ARG A 56 7.39 -1.19 -5.38
N ILE A 57 6.74 -1.39 -4.24
CA ILE A 57 6.60 -0.37 -3.21
C ILE A 57 7.75 -0.35 -2.19
N ASP A 58 8.78 -1.20 -2.37
CA ASP A 58 9.93 -1.29 -1.48
C ASP A 58 9.56 -1.73 -0.05
N VAL A 59 8.69 -2.75 0.05
CA VAL A 59 8.46 -3.50 1.30
C VAL A 59 9.54 -4.58 1.42
N SER A 60 10.12 -4.72 2.61
CA SER A 60 11.14 -5.75 2.81
C SER A 60 10.51 -7.14 2.82
N GLU A 61 11.14 -8.08 2.12
CA GLU A 61 10.69 -9.48 2.06
C GLU A 61 10.60 -10.11 3.46
N LYS A 62 11.52 -9.72 4.35
CA LYS A 62 11.51 -10.14 5.75
C LYS A 62 10.25 -9.66 6.48
N GLU A 63 9.90 -8.38 6.38
CA GLU A 63 8.69 -7.85 7.03
C GLU A 63 7.43 -8.49 6.43
N PHE A 64 7.40 -8.69 5.11
CA PHE A 64 6.31 -9.36 4.44
C PHE A 64 6.12 -10.80 4.94
N ALA A 65 7.20 -11.59 5.00
CA ALA A 65 7.17 -12.96 5.49
C ALA A 65 6.77 -13.05 6.97
N LEU A 66 7.20 -12.09 7.81
CA LEU A 66 6.78 -12.00 9.21
C LEU A 66 5.28 -11.77 9.34
N THR A 67 4.68 -10.94 8.48
CA THR A 67 3.23 -10.68 8.48
C THR A 67 2.42 -11.91 8.06
N LEU A 68 2.96 -12.77 7.20
CA LEU A 68 2.30 -14.01 6.75
C LEU A 68 2.38 -15.17 7.75
N GLN A 69 3.06 -15.01 8.90
CA GLN A 69 3.23 -16.12 9.83
C GLN A 69 1.88 -16.61 10.41
N PRO A 70 1.75 -17.94 10.64
CA PRO A 70 0.58 -18.51 11.30
C PRO A 70 0.36 -17.87 12.67
N GLY A 71 -0.90 -17.56 13.00
CA GLY A 71 -1.25 -16.89 14.25
C GLY A 71 -1.32 -15.35 14.15
N ASN A 72 -0.90 -14.76 13.02
CA ASN A 72 -1.25 -13.38 12.73
C ASN A 72 -2.72 -13.27 12.33
N GLU A 73 -3.49 -12.55 13.14
CA GLU A 73 -4.82 -12.09 12.74
C GLU A 73 -4.70 -10.88 11.82
N LYS A 74 -5.72 -10.70 10.95
CA LYS A 74 -5.88 -9.52 10.08
C LYS A 74 -4.69 -9.28 9.15
N ILE A 75 -4.20 -10.35 8.52
CA ILE A 75 -3.09 -10.30 7.56
C ILE A 75 -3.37 -9.27 6.44
N PRO A 76 -4.55 -9.26 5.77
CA PRO A 76 -4.82 -8.29 4.72
C PRO A 76 -4.70 -6.83 5.19
N GLU A 77 -5.20 -6.53 6.38
CA GLU A 77 -5.15 -5.19 6.98
C GLU A 77 -3.73 -4.78 7.35
N LYS A 78 -2.95 -5.69 7.94
CA LYS A 78 -1.53 -5.44 8.26
C LYS A 78 -0.73 -5.16 7.00
N LEU A 79 -0.96 -5.92 5.93
CA LEU A 79 -0.31 -5.70 4.65
C LEU A 79 -0.75 -4.37 4.03
N ALA A 80 -2.05 -4.05 4.04
CA ALA A 80 -2.56 -2.78 3.57
C ALA A 80 -1.96 -1.58 4.33
N GLU A 81 -1.77 -1.71 5.64
CA GLU A 81 -1.10 -0.72 6.48
C GLU A 81 0.38 -0.53 6.07
N MET A 82 1.12 -1.63 5.91
CA MET A 82 2.51 -1.58 5.44
C MET A 82 2.63 -0.89 4.08
N ILE A 83 1.71 -1.19 3.17
CA ILE A 83 1.65 -0.57 1.84
C ILE A 83 1.41 0.93 1.97
N TYR A 84 0.41 1.35 2.75
CA TYR A 84 0.08 2.75 2.96
C TYR A 84 1.26 3.54 3.51
N ASP A 85 1.95 3.02 4.52
CA ASP A 85 3.07 3.71 5.16
C ASP A 85 4.23 3.91 4.17
N ARG A 86 4.51 2.91 3.32
CA ARG A 86 5.53 3.01 2.25
C ARG A 86 5.15 4.00 1.16
N LEU A 87 3.88 4.00 0.74
CA LEU A 87 3.37 4.95 -0.25
C LEU A 87 3.43 6.40 0.28
N CYS A 88 3.06 6.61 1.54
CA CYS A 88 3.18 7.89 2.23
C CYS A 88 4.62 8.41 2.24
N LEU A 89 5.59 7.55 2.56
CA LEU A 89 7.00 7.91 2.55
C LEU A 89 7.44 8.33 1.14
N LYS A 90 7.15 7.52 0.11
CA LYS A 90 7.48 7.86 -1.29
C LYS A 90 6.83 9.16 -1.74
N ALA A 91 5.57 9.38 -1.37
CA ALA A 91 4.84 10.60 -1.71
C ALA A 91 5.46 11.85 -1.06
N ARG A 92 5.86 11.76 0.22
CA ARG A 92 6.56 12.84 0.92
C ARG A 92 7.89 13.17 0.25
N ILE A 93 8.70 12.15 -0.03
CA ILE A 93 9.98 12.31 -0.72
C ILE A 93 9.77 13.02 -2.06
N ARG A 94 8.82 12.56 -2.89
CA ARG A 94 8.51 13.20 -4.18
C ARG A 94 8.08 14.66 -4.03
N ALA A 95 7.25 14.96 -3.04
CA ALA A 95 6.82 16.33 -2.77
C ALA A 95 7.99 17.24 -2.36
N GLU A 96 8.91 16.74 -1.53
CA GLU A 96 10.13 17.46 -1.13
C GLU A 96 11.07 17.73 -2.32
N TYR A 97 11.25 16.76 -3.22
CA TYR A 97 12.06 16.95 -4.42
C TYR A 97 11.43 17.91 -5.44
N LYS A 98 10.09 17.95 -5.55
CA LYS A 98 9.39 18.89 -6.44
C LYS A 98 9.37 20.32 -5.92
N ALA A 99 9.45 20.49 -4.60
CA ALA A 99 9.48 21.80 -3.95
C ALA A 99 10.88 22.45 -3.98
N LYS A 100 11.87 21.77 -4.54
CA LYS A 100 13.28 22.19 -4.63
C LYS A 100 13.64 22.51 -6.07
#